data_AF-A0A319D155-F1
#
_entry.id   AF-A0A319D155-F1
#
_cell.length_a   1.000
_cell.length_b   1.000
_cell.length_c   1.000
_cell.angle_alpha   90.00
_cell.angle_beta   90.00
_cell.angle_gamma   90.00
#
_symmetry.space_group_name_H-M   'P 1'
#
loop_
_entity.id
_entity.type
_entity.pdbx_description
1 polymer ?
#
loop_
_entity_poly.entity_id
_entity_poly.type
_entity_poly.pdbx_seq_one_letter_code
_entity_poly.pdbx_strand_id
1 'polypeptide(L)'
;MALHSDTAWFGPKWLEQTIHFEDPSSSWKIIQILQEHESRFSQDEYVSSGFYSESCCIFVCEETGSSNQAMMKVRMQYMYPIPILKPEREICGRTLHEIKALKILTGAKCSSTPKYIASKHENQNCHGCVPGRFLDYIVMERLEGITLSRDYLRGFRPDEQQNICLAFKASYE
;
A
#
# COMPACT_ATOMS: atom_id res chain seq x y z
N MET A 1 -7.12 -14.63 9.23
CA MET A 1 -6.32 -14.19 10.39
C MET A 1 -4.93 -13.88 9.87
N ALA A 2 -4.57 -12.59 9.73
CA ALA A 2 -3.24 -12.21 9.27
C ALA A 2 -2.24 -12.44 10.43
N LEU A 3 -1.33 -13.39 10.24
CA LEU A 3 -0.19 -13.58 11.15
C LEU A 3 0.86 -12.53 10.79
N HIS A 4 1.15 -11.60 11.70
CA HIS A 4 2.26 -10.65 11.55
C HIS A 4 3.59 -11.42 11.61
N SER A 5 4.42 -11.36 10.54
CA SER A 5 5.86 -11.66 10.66
C SER A 5 6.59 -10.41 11.15
N ASP A 6 7.63 -10.62 11.96
CA ASP A 6 8.61 -9.59 12.33
C ASP A 6 9.60 -9.27 11.19
N THR A 7 9.30 -9.67 9.95
CA THR A 7 10.20 -9.46 8.80
C THR A 7 9.81 -8.18 8.08
N ALA A 8 10.59 -7.12 8.26
CA ALA A 8 10.45 -5.90 7.46
C ALA A 8 10.98 -6.16 6.04
N TRP A 9 10.08 -6.28 5.07
CA TRP A 9 10.40 -6.45 3.65
C TRP A 9 10.84 -5.12 3.02
N PHE A 10 10.32 -4.01 3.53
CA PHE A 10 10.66 -2.65 3.10
C PHE A 10 11.65 -2.01 4.08
N GLY A 11 12.94 -2.34 3.93
CA GLY A 11 14.01 -1.80 4.78
C GLY A 11 14.43 -0.35 4.46
N PRO A 12 15.38 0.22 5.22
CA PRO A 12 15.86 1.60 5.07
C PRO A 12 16.39 1.95 3.68
N LYS A 13 16.78 0.96 2.88
CA LYS A 13 17.21 1.12 1.49
C LYS A 13 16.18 1.83 0.60
N TRP A 14 14.89 1.77 0.96
CA TRP A 14 13.81 2.41 0.22
C TRP A 14 13.71 3.92 0.48
N LEU A 15 14.21 4.39 1.62
CA LEU A 15 14.28 5.82 1.90
C LEU A 15 15.24 6.50 0.92
N GLU A 16 14.91 7.74 0.55
CA GLU A 16 15.65 8.58 -0.40
C GLU A 16 15.64 8.06 -1.85
N GLN A 17 14.99 6.93 -2.15
CA GLN A 17 14.82 6.47 -3.52
C GLN A 17 13.82 7.36 -4.26
N THR A 18 14.18 7.74 -5.49
CA THR A 18 13.28 8.42 -6.41
C THR A 18 12.65 7.43 -7.38
N ILE A 19 11.32 7.43 -7.40
CA ILE A 19 10.53 6.58 -8.29
C ILE A 19 9.98 7.42 -9.43
N HIS A 20 10.32 7.03 -10.65
CA HIS A 20 9.88 7.69 -11.88
C HIS A 20 8.65 6.99 -12.45
N PHE A 21 7.68 7.80 -12.90
CA PHE A 21 6.44 7.38 -13.55
C PHE A 21 6.34 8.04 -14.92
N GLU A 22 5.80 7.32 -15.91
CA GLU A 22 5.72 7.80 -17.30
C GLU A 22 4.37 8.44 -17.62
N ASP A 23 3.27 7.98 -17.00
CA ASP A 23 1.91 8.46 -17.28
C ASP A 23 1.07 8.67 -15.99
N PRO A 24 0.91 9.93 -15.53
CA PRO A 24 1.59 11.13 -16.01
C PRO A 24 3.09 11.14 -15.64
N SER A 25 3.90 11.78 -16.47
CA SER A 25 5.34 11.92 -16.22
C SER A 25 5.58 12.68 -14.90
N SER A 26 6.03 11.97 -13.88
CA SER A 26 6.27 12.51 -12.54
C SER A 26 7.34 11.70 -11.81
N SER A 27 7.99 12.30 -10.82
CA SER A 27 9.08 11.66 -10.06
C SER A 27 8.89 11.93 -8.58
N TRP A 28 8.92 10.88 -7.76
CA TRP A 28 8.57 10.96 -6.34
C TRP A 28 9.67 10.34 -5.49
N LYS A 29 10.24 11.12 -4.59
CA LYS A 29 11.26 10.68 -3.64
C LYS A 29 10.60 10.17 -2.35
N ILE A 30 10.94 8.96 -1.93
CA ILE A 30 10.44 8.38 -0.68
C ILE A 30 11.17 9.01 0.50
N ILE A 31 10.41 9.57 1.46
CA ILE A 31 10.98 10.29 2.62
C ILE A 31 10.62 9.64 3.96
N GLN A 32 9.55 8.85 4.03
CA GLN A 32 9.11 8.20 5.26
C GLN A 32 8.37 6.89 4.98
N ILE A 33 8.57 5.90 5.85
CA ILE A 33 7.75 4.68 5.92
C ILE A 33 6.61 4.92 6.92
N LEU A 34 5.36 4.80 6.49
CA LEU A 34 4.19 4.96 7.37
C LEU A 34 3.73 3.63 7.94
N GLN A 35 3.59 2.63 7.09
CA GLN A 35 3.06 1.34 7.47
C GLN A 35 3.54 0.27 6.51
N GLU A 36 3.95 -0.87 7.07
CA GLU A 36 4.15 -2.10 6.34
C GLU A 36 3.18 -3.16 6.85
N HIS A 37 2.61 -3.94 5.95
CA HIS A 37 1.86 -5.14 6.31
C HIS A 37 2.02 -6.20 5.23
N GLU A 38 1.82 -7.45 5.63
CA GLU A 38 1.82 -8.58 4.72
C GLU A 38 0.45 -9.25 4.67
N SER A 39 0.12 -9.76 3.49
CA SER A 39 -1.00 -10.67 3.29
C SER A 39 -0.45 -12.01 2.87
N ARG A 40 -0.76 -13.05 3.66
CA ARG A 40 -0.39 -14.43 3.37
C ARG A 40 -1.61 -15.17 2.85
N PHE A 41 -1.42 -15.89 1.75
CA PHE A 41 -2.43 -16.77 1.19
C PHE A 41 -1.89 -18.20 1.14
N SER A 42 -2.71 -19.13 1.59
CA SER A 42 -2.54 -20.56 1.37
C SER A 42 -2.77 -20.92 -0.11
N GLN A 43 -2.43 -22.15 -0.47
CA GLN A 43 -2.63 -22.64 -1.84
C GLN A 43 -4.12 -22.68 -2.20
N ASP A 44 -4.98 -23.09 -1.26
CA ASP A 44 -6.43 -23.17 -1.48
C ASP A 44 -7.04 -21.76 -1.63
N GLU A 45 -6.57 -20.79 -0.84
CA GLU A 45 -6.97 -19.38 -0.98
C GLU A 45 -6.52 -18.81 -2.32
N TYR A 46 -5.32 -19.15 -2.80
CA TYR A 46 -4.90 -18.77 -4.14
C TYR A 46 -5.79 -19.41 -5.22
N VAL A 47 -6.07 -20.71 -5.14
CA VAL A 47 -6.90 -21.41 -6.14
C VAL A 47 -8.30 -20.80 -6.21
N SER A 48 -8.85 -20.37 -5.08
CA SER A 48 -10.20 -19.78 -5.01
C SER A 48 -10.25 -18.29 -5.36
N SER A 49 -9.21 -17.51 -5.08
CA SER A 49 -9.23 -16.04 -5.24
C SER A 49 -8.30 -15.48 -6.32
N GLY A 50 -7.29 -16.24 -6.73
CA GLY A 50 -6.19 -15.77 -7.58
C GLY A 50 -5.19 -14.84 -6.88
N PHE A 51 -5.28 -14.67 -5.55
CA PHE A 51 -4.40 -13.75 -4.83
C PHE A 51 -3.09 -14.40 -4.36
N TYR A 52 -1.99 -13.69 -4.60
CA TYR A 52 -0.67 -14.07 -4.14
C TYR A 52 -0.37 -13.49 -2.76
N SER A 53 0.52 -14.17 -2.04
CA SER A 53 1.17 -13.60 -0.85
C SER A 53 1.98 -12.37 -1.25
N GLU A 54 1.71 -11.25 -0.59
CA GLU A 54 2.31 -9.95 -0.90
C GLU A 54 2.68 -9.19 0.37
N SER A 55 3.74 -8.39 0.28
CA SER A 55 4.02 -7.33 1.25
C SER A 55 3.59 -6.00 0.63
N CYS A 56 2.93 -5.18 1.43
CA CYS A 56 2.45 -3.86 1.05
C CYS A 56 3.01 -2.83 2.03
N CYS A 57 3.67 -1.82 1.49
CA CYS A 57 4.16 -0.69 2.27
C CYS A 57 3.56 0.62 1.77
N ILE A 58 3.22 1.49 2.72
CA ILE A 58 2.75 2.84 2.50
C ILE A 58 3.85 3.80 2.94
N PHE A 59 4.25 4.68 2.03
CA PHE A 59 5.28 5.68 2.23
C PHE A 59 4.69 7.08 2.12
N VAL A 60 5.33 8.05 2.79
CA VAL A 60 5.25 9.45 2.36
C VAL A 60 6.33 9.66 1.31
N CYS A 61 5.96 10.34 0.22
CA CYS A 61 6.87 10.75 -0.82
C CYS A 61 6.68 12.22 -1.16
N GLU A 62 7.73 12.83 -1.71
CA GLU A 62 7.77 14.22 -2.15
C GLU A 62 8.07 14.27 -3.65
N GLU A 63 7.34 15.09 -4.38
CA GLU A 63 7.56 15.26 -5.82
C GLU A 63 8.89 15.95 -6.09
N THR A 64 9.63 15.47 -7.09
CA THR A 64 10.94 16.01 -7.43
C THR A 64 10.79 17.40 -8.04
N GLY A 65 11.41 18.40 -7.42
CA GLY A 65 11.37 19.79 -7.88
C GLY A 65 10.18 20.59 -7.37
N SER A 66 9.33 20.01 -6.52
CA SER A 66 8.31 20.73 -5.75
C SER A 66 8.39 20.33 -4.28
N SER A 67 7.55 20.95 -3.43
CA SER A 67 7.38 20.53 -2.02
C SER A 67 6.09 19.74 -1.81
N ASN A 68 5.50 19.23 -2.89
CA ASN A 68 4.23 18.52 -2.83
C ASN A 68 4.45 17.12 -2.27
N GLN A 69 3.66 16.77 -1.25
CA GLN A 69 3.71 15.45 -0.64
C GLN A 69 2.52 14.59 -1.03
N ALA A 70 2.79 13.30 -1.18
CA ALA A 70 1.81 12.27 -1.53
C ALA A 70 2.03 10.99 -0.72
N MET A 71 1.04 10.11 -0.73
CA MET A 71 1.19 8.74 -0.26
C MET A 71 1.57 7.84 -1.43
N MET A 72 2.64 7.06 -1.27
CA MET A 72 3.03 6.01 -2.22
C MET A 72 2.78 4.65 -1.60
N LYS A 73 1.92 3.86 -2.23
CA LYS A 73 1.70 2.46 -1.87
C LYS A 73 2.49 1.57 -2.82
N VAL A 74 3.33 0.72 -2.26
CA VAL A 74 4.12 -0.27 -3.00
C VAL A 74 3.69 -1.66 -2.58
N ARG A 75 3.31 -2.49 -3.55
CA ARG A 75 3.02 -3.92 -3.34
C ARG A 75 4.06 -4.76 -4.04
N MET A 76 4.64 -5.70 -3.30
CA MET A 76 5.58 -6.67 -3.85
C MET A 76 5.12 -8.08 -3.55
N GLN A 77 5.25 -8.98 -4.52
CA GLN A 77 5.13 -10.39 -4.23
C GLN A 77 6.28 -10.83 -3.33
N TYR A 78 5.98 -11.63 -2.31
CA TYR A 78 7.01 -12.33 -1.54
C TYR A 78 6.69 -13.82 -1.43
N MET A 79 7.74 -14.61 -1.21
CA MET A 79 7.61 -16.06 -1.11
C MET A 79 7.23 -16.46 0.32
N TYR A 80 5.96 -16.80 0.51
CA TYR A 80 5.54 -17.72 1.58
C TYR A 80 5.71 -19.15 1.04
N PRO A 81 6.12 -20.17 1.85
CA PRO A 81 6.60 -21.45 1.33
C PRO A 81 5.47 -22.26 0.66
N ILE A 82 5.19 -21.94 -0.59
CA ILE A 82 4.31 -22.69 -1.50
C ILE A 82 5.08 -22.83 -2.81
N PRO A 83 5.63 -24.03 -3.12
CA PRO A 83 6.59 -24.22 -4.20
C PRO A 83 6.03 -24.07 -5.63
N ILE A 84 4.72 -23.86 -5.81
CA ILE A 84 4.00 -24.26 -7.03
C ILE A 84 3.40 -23.07 -7.80
N LEU A 85 3.50 -21.85 -7.28
CA LEU A 85 2.87 -20.70 -7.91
C LEU A 85 3.75 -20.15 -9.05
N LYS A 86 3.18 -20.14 -10.26
CA LYS A 86 3.80 -19.52 -11.42
C LYS A 86 4.17 -18.07 -11.10
N PRO A 87 5.25 -17.55 -11.71
CA PRO A 87 5.56 -16.14 -11.62
C PRO A 87 4.40 -15.27 -12.02
N GLU A 88 3.90 -14.45 -11.09
CA GLU A 88 3.05 -13.34 -11.47
C GLU A 88 3.96 -12.22 -11.94
N ARG A 89 3.94 -12.04 -13.26
CA ARG A 89 4.71 -11.00 -13.93
C ARG A 89 3.85 -9.81 -14.26
N GLU A 90 2.53 -9.97 -14.23
CA GLU A 90 1.59 -8.90 -14.49
C GLU A 90 1.30 -8.12 -13.21
N ILE A 91 0.61 -6.99 -13.37
CA ILE A 91 0.10 -6.20 -12.26
C ILE A 91 -0.77 -7.06 -11.34
N CYS A 92 -0.60 -6.92 -10.02
CA CYS A 92 -1.44 -7.62 -9.06
C CYS A 92 -2.91 -7.20 -9.25
N GLY A 93 -3.83 -8.17 -9.28
CA GLY A 93 -5.26 -7.91 -9.45
C GLY A 93 -5.83 -6.93 -8.41
N ARG A 94 -5.30 -6.95 -7.17
CA ARG A 94 -5.65 -5.97 -6.13
C ARG A 94 -5.22 -4.55 -6.50
N THR A 95 -3.98 -4.39 -6.97
CA THR A 95 -3.47 -3.10 -7.47
C THR A 95 -4.31 -2.60 -8.63
N LEU A 96 -4.60 -3.46 -9.61
CA LEU A 96 -5.40 -3.09 -10.79
C LEU A 96 -6.80 -2.60 -10.41
N HIS A 97 -7.49 -3.32 -9.51
CA HIS A 97 -8.80 -2.90 -9.02
C HIS A 97 -8.75 -1.58 -8.24
N GLU A 98 -7.72 -1.39 -7.41
CA GLU A 98 -7.53 -0.16 -6.66
C GLU A 98 -7.26 1.05 -7.57
N ILE A 99 -6.38 0.91 -8.57
CA ILE A 99 -6.12 1.95 -9.57
C ILE A 99 -7.42 2.32 -10.29
N LYS A 100 -8.21 1.33 -10.72
CA LYS A 100 -9.48 1.56 -11.40
C LYS A 100 -10.46 2.32 -10.50
N ALA A 101 -10.60 1.90 -9.25
CA ALA A 101 -11.48 2.56 -8.28
C ALA A 101 -11.04 4.01 -8.02
N LEU A 102 -9.75 4.23 -7.74
CA LEU A 102 -9.20 5.56 -7.48
C LEU A 102 -9.37 6.49 -8.68
N LYS A 103 -9.10 6.03 -9.91
CA LYS A 103 -9.31 6.83 -11.13
C LYS A 103 -10.77 7.26 -11.29
N ILE A 104 -11.72 6.33 -11.09
CA ILE A 104 -13.17 6.62 -11.17
C ILE A 104 -13.57 7.66 -10.12
N LEU A 105 -13.19 7.44 -8.86
CA LEU A 105 -13.57 8.30 -7.72
C LEU A 105 -12.93 9.69 -7.80
N THR A 106 -11.70 9.76 -8.32
CA THR A 106 -11.01 11.03 -8.62
C THR A 106 -11.73 11.79 -9.71
N GLY A 107 -12.12 11.12 -10.81
CA GLY A 107 -12.90 11.73 -11.89
C GLY A 107 -14.26 12.24 -11.42
N ALA A 108 -14.90 11.53 -10.49
CA ALA A 108 -16.14 11.93 -9.83
C ALA A 108 -15.96 13.02 -8.77
N LYS A 109 -14.74 13.48 -8.50
CA LYS A 109 -14.40 14.47 -7.47
C LYS A 109 -14.90 14.07 -6.07
N CYS A 110 -14.85 12.77 -5.75
CA CYS A 110 -15.23 12.27 -4.43
C CYS A 110 -14.30 12.87 -3.35
N SER A 111 -14.88 13.53 -2.35
CA SER A 111 -14.13 14.13 -1.24
C SER A 111 -13.71 13.11 -0.17
N SER A 112 -14.27 11.90 -0.21
CA SER A 112 -14.07 10.87 0.81
C SER A 112 -12.98 9.86 0.45
N THR A 113 -12.31 10.04 -0.69
CA THR A 113 -11.25 9.15 -1.16
C THR A 113 -10.04 9.96 -1.61
N PRO A 114 -8.81 9.46 -1.40
CA PRO A 114 -7.63 10.14 -1.91
C PRO A 114 -7.67 10.19 -3.44
N LYS A 115 -7.25 11.31 -4.02
CA LYS A 115 -7.12 11.43 -5.48
C LYS A 115 -5.98 10.57 -6.00
N TYR A 116 -6.22 9.90 -7.12
CA TYR A 116 -5.19 9.23 -7.91
C TYR A 116 -4.20 10.26 -8.47
N ILE A 117 -2.90 9.98 -8.36
CA ILE A 117 -1.83 10.80 -8.96
C ILE A 117 -1.14 10.03 -10.09
N ALA A 118 -0.51 8.90 -9.78
CA ALA A 118 0.23 8.09 -10.73
C ALA A 118 0.25 6.61 -10.31
N SER A 119 0.56 5.71 -11.24
CA SER A 119 0.83 4.31 -10.92
C SER A 119 1.78 3.73 -11.94
N LYS A 120 2.56 2.73 -11.53
CA LYS A 120 3.36 1.94 -12.45
C LYS A 120 3.43 0.50 -11.98
N HIS A 121 3.74 -0.37 -12.93
CA HIS A 121 4.06 -1.77 -12.69
C HIS A 121 5.48 -2.01 -13.19
N GLU A 122 6.27 -2.72 -12.40
CA GLU A 122 7.55 -3.27 -12.84
C GLU A 122 7.76 -4.66 -12.24
N ASN A 123 8.80 -5.34 -12.69
CA ASN A 123 9.21 -6.60 -12.08
C ASN A 123 10.42 -6.38 -11.17
N GLN A 124 10.43 -7.10 -10.06
CA GLN A 124 11.54 -7.12 -9.11
C GLN A 124 12.84 -7.52 -9.82
N ASN A 125 13.91 -6.77 -9.56
CA ASN A 125 15.24 -7.06 -10.11
C ASN A 125 15.86 -8.32 -9.45
N CYS A 126 17.08 -8.69 -9.85
CA CYS A 126 17.80 -9.85 -9.31
C CYS A 126 18.12 -9.77 -7.81
N HIS A 127 18.01 -8.58 -7.20
CA HIS A 127 18.19 -8.33 -5.78
C HIS A 127 16.86 -8.17 -5.02
N GLY A 128 15.73 -8.33 -5.71
CA GLY A 128 14.40 -8.31 -5.12
C GLY A 128 14.12 -9.55 -4.26
N CYS A 129 13.08 -9.47 -3.42
CA CYS A 129 12.68 -10.57 -2.55
C CYS A 129 12.29 -11.82 -3.35
N VAL A 130 11.64 -11.62 -4.50
CA VAL A 130 11.37 -12.68 -5.47
C VAL A 130 11.65 -12.13 -6.87
N PRO A 131 12.86 -12.36 -7.43
CA PRO A 131 13.24 -11.83 -8.73
C PRO A 131 12.24 -12.17 -9.84
N GLY A 132 11.95 -11.17 -10.68
CA GLY A 132 11.04 -11.29 -11.81
C GLY A 132 9.55 -11.33 -11.47
N ARG A 133 9.16 -11.09 -10.20
CA ARG A 133 7.75 -10.97 -9.79
C ARG A 133 7.28 -9.52 -9.77
N PHE A 134 5.98 -9.30 -9.66
CA PHE A 134 5.42 -7.95 -9.61
C PHE A 134 5.99 -7.08 -8.48
N LEU A 135 6.09 -5.80 -8.80
CA LEU A 135 6.36 -4.69 -7.93
C LEU A 135 5.52 -3.51 -8.42
N ASP A 136 4.41 -3.28 -7.74
CA ASP A 136 3.40 -2.32 -8.16
C ASP A 136 3.44 -1.06 -7.30
N TYR A 137 3.25 0.08 -7.92
CA TYR A 137 3.26 1.39 -7.28
C TYR A 137 1.97 2.15 -7.56
N ILE A 138 1.42 2.78 -6.52
CA ILE A 138 0.33 3.75 -6.63
C ILE A 138 0.72 4.99 -5.83
N VAL A 139 0.74 6.14 -6.47
CA VAL A 139 0.85 7.45 -5.82
C VAL A 139 -0.53 8.08 -5.77
N MET A 140 -0.91 8.55 -4.59
CA MET A 140 -2.21 9.15 -4.33
C MET A 140 -2.08 10.33 -3.35
N GLU A 141 -3.08 11.20 -3.36
CA GLU A 141 -3.19 12.35 -2.44
C GLU A 141 -2.88 11.92 -1.01
N ARG A 142 -2.01 12.70 -0.34
CA ARG A 142 -1.75 12.52 1.08
C ARG A 142 -2.97 12.99 1.86
N LEU A 143 -3.51 12.09 2.67
CA LEU A 143 -4.58 12.40 3.61
C LEU A 143 -3.98 12.51 5.00
N GLU A 144 -4.30 13.60 5.69
CA GLU A 144 -3.98 13.74 7.10
C GLU A 144 -4.92 12.85 7.92
N GLY A 145 -4.37 12.19 8.93
CA GLY A 145 -5.14 11.34 9.82
C GLY A 145 -4.37 10.13 10.31
N ILE A 146 -4.98 9.42 11.25
CA ILE A 146 -4.43 8.18 11.81
C ILE A 146 -5.51 7.11 11.67
N THR A 147 -5.10 5.92 11.23
CA THR A 147 -5.99 4.76 11.22
C THR A 147 -6.35 4.39 12.65
N LEU A 148 -7.63 4.56 13.01
CA LEU A 148 -8.15 4.10 14.29
C LEU A 148 -8.14 2.56 14.32
N SER A 149 -7.13 1.99 14.97
CA SER A 149 -6.99 0.55 15.20
C SER A 149 -7.19 0.22 16.68
N ARG A 150 -7.44 -1.05 17.00
CA ARG A 150 -7.49 -1.48 18.41
C ARG A 150 -6.17 -1.17 19.13
N ASP A 151 -5.04 -1.33 18.44
CA ASP A 151 -3.73 -1.05 19.01
C ASP A 151 -3.51 0.44 19.23
N TYR A 152 -4.00 1.31 18.33
CA TYR A 152 -4.01 2.75 18.54
C TYR A 152 -4.85 3.13 19.77
N LEU A 153 -6.05 2.55 19.88
CA LEU A 153 -6.97 2.83 21.00
C LEU A 153 -6.44 2.33 22.35
N ARG A 154 -5.68 1.22 22.38
CA ARG A 154 -5.08 0.68 23.62
C ARG A 154 -4.17 1.67 24.35
N GLY A 155 -3.61 2.66 23.65
CA GLY A 155 -2.77 3.70 24.25
C GLY A 155 -3.55 4.77 25.04
N PHE A 156 -4.88 4.81 24.92
CA PHE A 156 -5.73 5.82 25.56
C PHE A 156 -6.41 5.27 26.81
N ARG A 157 -6.84 6.17 27.71
CA ARG A 157 -7.65 5.80 28.87
C ARG A 157 -9.05 5.30 28.44
N PRO A 158 -9.73 4.48 29.25
CA PRO A 158 -11.03 3.91 28.86
C PRO A 158 -12.10 4.95 28.46
N ASP A 159 -12.13 6.09 29.14
CA ASP A 159 -13.02 7.22 28.84
C ASP A 159 -12.68 7.88 27.50
N GLU A 160 -11.40 8.07 27.19
CA GLU A 160 -10.93 8.57 25.90
C GLU A 160 -11.24 7.61 24.76
N GLN A 161 -11.01 6.30 24.96
CA GLN A 161 -11.39 5.28 23.99
C GLN A 161 -12.88 5.34 23.66
N GLN A 162 -13.72 5.46 24.69
CA GLN A 162 -15.17 5.54 24.52
C GLN A 162 -15.59 6.83 23.80
N ASN A 163 -14.97 7.97 24.13
CA ASN A 163 -15.22 9.24 23.44
C ASN A 163 -14.84 9.18 21.97
N ILE A 164 -13.68 8.61 21.63
CA ILE A 164 -13.25 8.41 20.24
C ILE A 164 -14.25 7.50 19.49
N CYS A 165 -14.68 6.39 20.11
CA CYS A 165 -15.66 5.49 19.52
C CYS A 165 -17.01 6.18 19.27
N LEU A 166 -17.48 7.01 20.22
CA LEU A 166 -18.74 7.75 20.10
C LEU A 166 -18.65 8.81 19.00
N ALA A 167 -17.55 9.57 18.95
CA ALA A 167 -17.31 10.55 17.90
C ALA A 167 -17.25 9.89 16.51
N PHE A 168 -16.57 8.75 16.39
CA PHE A 168 -16.52 7.98 15.15
C PHE A 168 -17.91 7.52 14.70
N LYS A 169 -18.72 6.97 15.62
CA LYS A 169 -20.11 6.59 15.32
C LYS A 169 -20.95 7.77 14.83
N ALA A 170 -20.86 8.92 15.51
CA ALA A 170 -21.60 10.12 15.13
C ALA A 170 -21.19 10.67 13.76
N SER A 171 -19.93 10.48 13.35
CA SER A 171 -19.46 10.89 12.01
C SER A 171 -19.85 9.95 10.87
N TYR A 172 -20.37 8.76 11.19
CA TYR A 172 -20.80 7.77 10.20
C TYR A 172 -22.28 7.91 9.81
N GLU A 173 -23.07 8.63 10.63
CA GLU A 173 -24.46 9.02 10.36
C GLU A 173 -24.55 10.27 9.48
#